data_AF-A0A660WPB8-F1
#
_entry.id   AF-A0A660WPB8-F1
#
_cell.length_a   1.000
_cell.length_b   1.000
_cell.length_c   1.000
_cell.angle_alpha   90.00
_cell.angle_beta   90.00
_cell.angle_gamma   90.00
#
_symmetry.space_group_name_H-M   'P 1'
#
loop_
_entity.id
_entity.type
_entity.pdbx_description
1 polymer ?
#
loop_
_entity_poly.entity_id
_entity_poly.type
_entity_poly.pdbx_seq_one_letter_code
_entity_poly.pdbx_strand_id
1 'polypeptide(L)'
;MAGSGIASALVFYSGMPLKKQVSMCLIGLGLCLSFLDLDRLIIQAIQFTMTKTRLAGIRDVARDFLGIEEIRGNSVVLKDGLVAVIKVKGINFSMLSDEQREDVIHFFRMFLNSLNFEVQLVVRSVDPDMDSYFQRLEKNTENREEIRNFKDFLTNYLRENRVMDRKC
;
A
#
# COMPACT_ATOMS: atom_id res chain seq x y z
N MET A 1 -17.87 -0.15 -26.26
CA MET A 1 -19.24 0.36 -25.94
C MET A 1 -20.25 0.02 -27.06
N ALA A 2 -20.18 -1.16 -27.69
CA ALA A 2 -21.10 -1.58 -28.76
C ALA A 2 -21.87 -2.90 -28.46
N GLY A 3 -21.57 -3.56 -27.34
CA GLY A 3 -22.15 -4.88 -27.02
C GLY A 3 -23.45 -4.87 -26.21
N SER A 4 -23.75 -3.78 -25.49
CA SER A 4 -24.94 -3.71 -24.64
C SER A 4 -26.23 -3.63 -25.47
N GLY A 5 -26.24 -2.88 -26.58
CA GLY A 5 -27.41 -2.71 -27.44
C GLY A 5 -27.88 -3.98 -28.15
N ILE A 6 -26.93 -4.84 -28.59
CA ILE A 6 -27.22 -6.08 -29.30
C ILE A 6 -27.84 -7.12 -28.36
N ALA A 7 -27.35 -7.21 -27.11
CA ALA A 7 -27.89 -8.12 -26.10
C ALA A 7 -29.32 -7.74 -25.69
N SER A 8 -29.61 -6.44 -25.48
CA SER A 8 -30.97 -5.96 -25.19
C SER A 8 -31.95 -6.18 -26.34
N ALA A 9 -31.50 -6.06 -27.59
CA ALA A 9 -32.34 -6.33 -28.77
C ALA A 9 -32.65 -7.83 -28.93
N LEU A 10 -31.68 -8.72 -28.69
CA LEU A 10 -31.87 -10.18 -28.71
C LEU A 10 -32.86 -10.65 -27.64
N VAL A 11 -32.81 -10.08 -26.44
CA VAL A 11 -33.73 -10.42 -25.34
C VAL A 11 -35.17 -10.05 -25.69
N PHE A 12 -35.41 -8.88 -26.30
CA PHE A 12 -36.74 -8.47 -26.75
C PHE A 12 -37.25 -9.28 -27.96
N TYR A 13 -36.37 -9.65 -28.89
CA TYR A 13 -36.76 -10.40 -30.10
C TYR A 13 -36.98 -11.90 -29.86
N SER A 14 -36.49 -12.45 -28.74
CA SER A 14 -36.57 -13.87 -28.40
C SER A 14 -37.97 -14.39 -28.00
N GLY A 15 -39.02 -13.55 -28.02
CA GLY A 15 -40.41 -13.95 -27.71
C GLY A 15 -40.61 -14.47 -26.28
N MET A 16 -39.66 -14.25 -25.36
CA MET A 16 -39.73 -14.73 -23.99
C MET A 16 -40.78 -13.95 -23.16
N PRO A 17 -41.50 -14.62 -22.23
CA PRO A 17 -42.45 -13.95 -21.37
C PRO A 17 -41.76 -12.92 -20.47
N LEU A 18 -42.40 -11.76 -20.28
CA LEU A 18 -41.85 -10.57 -19.58
C LEU A 18 -41.25 -10.90 -18.20
N LYS A 19 -41.84 -11.86 -17.47
CA LYS A 19 -41.34 -12.33 -16.17
C LYS A 19 -39.90 -12.89 -16.23
N LYS A 20 -39.52 -13.56 -17.32
CA LYS A 20 -38.17 -14.13 -17.51
C LYS A 20 -37.14 -13.06 -17.89
N GLN A 21 -37.54 -12.06 -18.67
CA GLN A 21 -36.67 -10.93 -19.02
C GLN A 21 -36.32 -10.08 -17.79
N VAL A 22 -37.31 -9.79 -16.94
CA VAL A 22 -37.09 -9.06 -15.68
C VAL A 22 -36.17 -9.85 -14.73
N SER A 23 -36.37 -11.18 -14.63
CA SER A 23 -35.50 -12.04 -13.82
C SER A 23 -34.06 -12.06 -14.32
N MET A 24 -33.84 -12.13 -15.64
CA MET A 24 -32.50 -12.11 -16.25
C MET A 24 -31.78 -10.77 -16.02
N CYS A 25 -32.49 -9.65 -16.13
CA CYS A 25 -31.94 -8.32 -15.80
C CYS A 25 -31.57 -8.23 -14.32
N LEU A 26 -32.40 -8.75 -13.40
CA LEU A 26 -32.09 -8.76 -11.97
C LEU A 26 -30.88 -9.62 -11.63
N ILE A 27 -30.73 -10.78 -12.28
CA ILE A 27 -29.54 -11.64 -12.12
C ILE A 27 -28.29 -10.93 -12.67
N GLY A 28 -28.39 -10.29 -13.84
CA GLY A 28 -27.29 -9.53 -14.43
C GLY A 28 -26.88 -8.33 -13.56
N LEU A 29 -27.85 -7.65 -12.96
CA LEU A 29 -27.61 -6.53 -12.04
C LEU A 29 -26.99 -7.02 -10.73
N GLY A 30 -27.43 -8.18 -10.20
CA GLY A 30 -26.83 -8.84 -9.06
C GLY A 30 -25.38 -9.30 -9.30
N LEU A 31 -25.09 -9.86 -10.47
CA LEU A 31 -23.73 -10.21 -10.89
C LEU A 31 -22.86 -8.96 -11.04
N CYS A 32 -23.40 -7.88 -11.61
CA CYS A 32 -22.71 -6.60 -11.75
C CYS A 32 -22.38 -5.99 -10.38
N LEU A 33 -23.35 -5.98 -9.45
CA LEU A 33 -23.14 -5.50 -8.08
C LEU A 33 -22.14 -6.35 -7.29
N SER A 34 -22.15 -7.67 -7.50
CA SER A 34 -21.15 -8.59 -6.91
C SER A 34 -19.75 -8.32 -7.48
N PHE A 35 -19.64 -8.02 -8.77
CA PHE A 35 -18.38 -7.66 -9.42
C PHE A 35 -17.83 -6.29 -8.97
N LEU A 36 -18.69 -5.41 -8.45
CA LEU A 36 -18.33 -4.08 -7.99
C LEU A 36 -17.74 -4.05 -6.56
N ASP A 37 -17.63 -5.19 -5.85
CA ASP A 37 -17.08 -5.29 -4.49
C ASP A 37 -17.55 -4.14 -3.57
N LEU A 38 -18.85 -3.78 -3.66
CA LEU A 38 -19.41 -2.59 -3.03
C LEU A 38 -19.31 -2.66 -1.50
N ASP A 39 -19.33 -3.87 -0.95
CA ASP A 39 -19.07 -4.16 0.46
C ASP A 39 -17.69 -3.65 0.90
N ARG A 40 -16.63 -3.88 0.11
CA ARG A 40 -15.28 -3.39 0.42
C ARG A 40 -15.19 -1.88 0.32
N LEU A 41 -15.82 -1.28 -0.70
CA LEU A 41 -15.83 0.17 -0.88
C LEU A 41 -16.54 0.89 0.28
N ILE A 42 -17.67 0.33 0.74
CA ILE A 42 -18.41 0.88 1.89
C ILE A 42 -17.57 0.75 3.18
N ILE A 43 -16.97 -0.42 3.42
CA ILE A 43 -16.12 -0.63 4.61
C ILE A 43 -14.94 0.34 4.61
N GLN A 44 -14.27 0.54 3.46
CA GLN A 44 -13.17 1.49 3.32
C GLN A 44 -13.61 2.93 3.56
N ALA A 45 -14.77 3.34 3.02
CA ALA A 45 -15.31 4.69 3.22
C ALA A 45 -15.69 4.96 4.69
N ILE A 46 -16.30 3.97 5.35
CA ILE A 46 -16.65 4.04 6.77
C ILE A 46 -15.37 4.10 7.62
N GLN A 47 -14.40 3.23 7.35
CA GLN A 47 -13.11 3.23 8.06
C GLN A 47 -12.37 4.57 7.89
N PHE A 48 -12.37 5.13 6.69
CA PHE A 48 -11.75 6.43 6.42
C PHE A 48 -12.42 7.55 7.21
N THR A 49 -13.76 7.53 7.32
CA THR A 49 -14.52 8.55 8.06
C THR A 49 -14.34 8.40 9.58
N MET A 50 -14.22 7.17 10.08
CA MET A 50 -14.16 6.87 11.51
C MET A 50 -12.75 6.93 12.11
N THR A 51 -11.69 6.75 11.31
CA THR A 51 -10.30 6.69 11.80
C THR A 51 -9.70 8.10 11.89
N LYS A 52 -10.10 8.86 12.91
CA LYS A 52 -9.43 10.12 13.28
C LYS A 52 -8.34 9.84 14.30
N THR A 53 -7.08 9.92 13.87
CA THR A 53 -5.95 9.82 14.78
C THR A 53 -5.51 11.22 15.17
N ARG A 54 -5.59 11.55 16.47
CA ARG A 54 -4.99 12.80 16.97
C ARG A 54 -3.46 12.70 16.81
N LEU A 55 -2.83 13.74 16.27
CA LEU A 55 -1.38 13.83 16.11
C LEU A 55 -0.67 13.90 17.47
N ALA A 56 -0.44 12.76 18.10
CA ALA A 56 0.38 12.67 19.31
C ALA A 56 1.86 12.85 18.93
N GLY A 57 2.47 13.99 19.28
CA GLY A 57 3.92 14.17 19.20
C GLY A 57 4.44 15.26 18.26
N ILE A 58 3.58 15.93 17.48
CA ILE A 58 3.99 17.12 16.70
C ILE A 58 3.69 18.39 17.50
N ARG A 59 4.72 19.22 17.73
CA ARG A 59 4.59 20.54 18.38
C ARG A 59 3.58 21.39 17.62
N ASP A 60 2.70 22.11 18.33
CA ASP A 60 1.62 22.89 17.70
C ASP A 60 2.16 23.94 16.71
N VAL A 61 3.31 24.56 17.02
CA VAL A 61 4.00 25.51 16.12
C VAL A 61 4.39 24.86 14.78
N ALA A 62 4.90 23.62 14.80
CA ALA A 62 5.29 22.91 13.58
C ALA A 62 4.06 22.47 12.77
N ARG A 63 2.98 22.10 13.47
CA ARG A 63 1.71 21.75 12.84
C ARG A 63 1.11 22.95 12.10
N ASP A 64 1.08 24.11 12.75
CA ASP A 64 0.54 25.34 12.17
C ASP A 64 1.39 25.82 10.99
N PHE A 65 2.72 25.73 11.11
CA PHE A 65 3.64 26.07 10.03
C PHE A 65 3.46 25.18 8.80
N LEU A 66 3.29 23.87 9.00
CA LEU A 66 3.06 22.90 7.91
C LEU A 66 1.60 22.87 7.44
N GLY A 67 0.67 23.57 8.12
CA GLY A 67 -0.75 23.59 7.78
C GLY A 67 -1.46 22.24 7.94
N ILE A 68 -1.01 21.37 8.84
CA ILE A 68 -1.60 20.04 9.05
C ILE A 68 -2.84 20.15 9.94
N GLU A 69 -4.01 19.76 9.44
CA GLU A 69 -5.25 19.76 10.23
C GLU A 69 -5.40 18.46 11.01
N GLU A 70 -5.31 17.33 10.31
CA GLU A 70 -5.49 16.01 10.91
C GLU A 70 -4.82 14.90 10.09
N ILE A 71 -4.57 13.76 10.75
CA ILE A 71 -4.12 12.53 10.09
C ILE A 71 -5.28 11.54 10.10
N ARG A 72 -5.64 11.05 8.91
CA ARG A 72 -6.69 10.06 8.69
C ARG A 72 -6.09 8.85 7.97
N GLY A 73 -5.95 7.74 8.68
CA GLY A 73 -5.32 6.52 8.15
C GLY A 73 -3.91 6.77 7.62
N ASN A 74 -3.70 6.53 6.32
CA ASN A 74 -2.42 6.75 5.61
C ASN A 74 -2.35 8.10 4.87
N SER A 75 -3.23 9.04 5.23
CA SER A 75 -3.30 10.37 4.60
C SER A 75 -3.19 11.48 5.63
N VAL A 76 -2.58 12.57 5.22
CA VAL A 76 -2.45 13.83 5.96
C VAL A 76 -3.38 14.84 5.29
N VAL A 77 -4.33 15.35 6.08
CA VAL A 77 -5.21 16.44 5.66
C VAL A 77 -4.51 17.75 6.01
N LEU A 78 -4.21 18.53 4.99
CA LEU A 78 -3.66 19.87 5.09
C LEU A 78 -4.78 20.88 4.85
N LYS A 79 -4.60 22.13 5.29
CA LYS A 79 -5.54 23.23 5.04
C LYS A 79 -5.85 23.42 3.54
N ASP A 80 -4.85 23.16 2.70
CA ASP A 80 -4.92 23.41 1.26
C ASP A 80 -5.10 22.13 0.41
N GLY A 81 -5.16 20.94 1.02
CA GLY A 81 -5.28 19.69 0.26
C GLY A 81 -5.07 18.39 1.04
N LEU A 82 -5.00 17.28 0.32
CA LEU A 82 -4.79 15.94 0.88
C LEU A 82 -3.49 15.35 0.36
N VAL A 83 -2.65 14.82 1.26
CA VAL A 83 -1.42 14.10 0.90
C VAL A 83 -1.49 12.68 1.42
N ALA A 84 -1.29 11.69 0.54
CA ALA A 84 -1.15 10.31 0.93
C ALA A 84 0.32 9.96 1.18
N VAL A 85 0.62 9.26 2.26
CA VAL A 85 1.97 8.79 2.59
C VAL A 85 1.97 7.27 2.54
N ILE A 86 2.80 6.72 1.65
CA ILE A 86 2.92 5.28 1.46
C ILE A 86 4.36 4.88 1.74
N LYS A 87 4.53 3.93 2.67
CA LYS A 87 5.82 3.30 2.92
C LYS A 87 5.96 2.08 2.01
N VAL A 88 7.06 2.02 1.27
CA VAL A 88 7.33 0.91 0.34
C VAL A 88 8.60 0.17 0.73
N LYS A 89 8.67 -1.12 0.41
CA LYS A 89 9.91 -1.89 0.56
C LYS A 89 10.63 -1.94 -0.77
N GLY A 90 11.93 -1.69 -0.74
CA GLY A 90 12.79 -1.89 -1.90
C GLY A 90 12.87 -3.38 -2.27
N ILE A 91 13.12 -3.65 -3.55
CA ILE A 91 13.44 -4.98 -4.07
C ILE A 91 14.94 -5.09 -4.32
N ASN A 92 15.50 -6.30 -4.22
CA ASN A 92 16.91 -6.51 -4.57
C ASN A 92 17.06 -6.60 -6.09
N PHE A 93 17.11 -5.43 -6.74
CA PHE A 93 17.13 -5.33 -8.20
C PHE A 93 18.30 -6.06 -8.84
N SER A 94 19.46 -6.10 -8.17
CA SER A 94 20.66 -6.82 -8.66
C SER A 94 20.54 -8.34 -8.67
N MET A 95 19.63 -8.93 -7.88
CA MET A 95 19.43 -10.38 -7.84
C MET A 95 18.48 -10.89 -8.93
N LEU A 96 17.85 -9.99 -9.70
CA LEU A 96 16.92 -10.34 -10.77
C LEU A 96 17.67 -10.72 -12.06
N SER A 97 17.07 -11.60 -12.86
CA SER A 97 17.58 -11.89 -14.21
C SER A 97 17.52 -10.64 -15.12
N ASP A 98 18.25 -10.63 -16.23
CA ASP A 98 18.24 -9.49 -17.16
C ASP A 98 16.83 -9.18 -17.68
N GLU A 99 16.07 -10.21 -18.05
CA GLU A 99 14.68 -10.08 -18.53
C GLU A 99 13.78 -9.49 -17.44
N GLN A 100 13.84 -10.01 -16.21
CA GLN A 100 13.06 -9.49 -15.09
C GLN A 100 13.41 -8.04 -14.74
N ARG A 101 14.69 -7.65 -14.87
CA ARG A 101 15.10 -6.27 -14.66
C ARG A 101 14.47 -5.33 -15.68
N GLU A 102 14.43 -5.74 -16.95
CA GLU A 102 13.79 -4.95 -18.01
C GLU A 102 12.29 -4.81 -17.78
N ASP A 103 11.61 -5.90 -17.39
CA ASP A 103 10.18 -5.87 -17.05
C ASP A 103 9.89 -4.89 -15.91
N VAL A 104 10.68 -4.94 -14.83
CA VAL A 104 10.54 -4.03 -13.69
C VAL A 104 10.71 -2.58 -14.12
N ILE A 105 11.72 -2.29 -14.96
CA ILE A 105 11.94 -0.94 -15.49
C ILE A 105 10.73 -0.50 -16.34
N HIS A 106 10.23 -1.38 -17.20
CA HIS A 106 9.08 -1.11 -18.06
C HIS A 106 7.83 -0.77 -17.24
N PHE A 107 7.48 -1.59 -16.25
CA PHE A 107 6.34 -1.35 -15.38
C PHE A 107 6.52 -0.09 -14.52
N PHE A 108 7.72 0.17 -14.02
CA PHE A 108 7.99 1.38 -13.25
C PHE A 108 7.81 2.64 -14.10
N ARG A 109 8.23 2.62 -15.37
CA ARG A 109 7.99 3.71 -16.32
C ARG A 109 6.50 3.92 -16.57
N MET A 110 5.74 2.84 -16.78
CA MET A 110 4.29 2.91 -16.95
C MET A 110 3.60 3.49 -15.71
N PHE A 111 4.03 3.09 -14.51
CA PHE A 111 3.55 3.65 -13.26
C PHE A 111 3.80 5.16 -13.17
N LEU A 112 5.03 5.62 -13.44
CA LEU A 112 5.35 7.06 -13.41
C LEU A 112 4.51 7.86 -14.40
N ASN A 113 4.30 7.34 -15.61
CA ASN A 113 3.49 8.01 -16.63
C ASN A 113 1.99 8.04 -16.27
N SER A 114 1.53 7.16 -15.37
CA SER A 114 0.14 7.12 -14.93
C SER A 114 -0.18 8.14 -13.82
N LEU A 115 0.84 8.72 -13.18
CA LEU A 115 0.67 9.69 -12.10
C LEU A 115 0.23 11.04 -12.67
N ASN A 116 -0.93 11.53 -12.24
CA ASN A 116 -1.48 12.83 -12.61
C ASN A 116 -1.40 13.86 -11.45
N PHE A 117 -0.56 13.61 -10.46
CA PHE A 117 -0.35 14.45 -9.28
C PHE A 117 1.13 14.49 -8.91
N GLU A 118 1.51 15.50 -8.11
CA GLU A 118 2.88 15.66 -7.64
C GLU A 118 3.27 14.54 -6.66
N VAL A 119 4.44 13.93 -6.88
CA VAL A 119 4.97 12.86 -6.04
C VAL A 119 6.31 13.25 -5.46
N GLN A 120 6.47 13.01 -4.15
CA GLN A 120 7.72 13.17 -3.45
C GLN A 120 8.28 11.79 -3.08
N LEU A 121 9.53 11.53 -3.47
CA LEU A 121 10.26 10.32 -3.09
C LEU A 121 11.25 10.66 -1.99
N VAL A 122 11.08 10.05 -0.82
CA VAL A 122 11.98 10.23 0.32
C VAL A 122 12.69 8.92 0.59
N VAL A 123 14.01 8.90 0.40
CA VAL A 123 14.84 7.74 0.72
C VAL A 123 15.74 8.11 1.89
N ARG A 124 15.68 7.31 2.95
CA ARG A 124 16.52 7.50 4.14
C ARG A 124 17.40 6.27 4.34
N SER A 125 18.71 6.51 4.40
CA SER A 125 19.64 5.52 4.93
C SER A 125 19.61 5.58 6.45
N VAL A 126 19.35 4.44 7.08
CA VAL A 126 19.33 4.29 8.54
C VAL A 126 20.19 3.10 8.92
N ASP A 127 20.73 3.11 10.13
CA ASP A 127 21.38 1.92 10.67
C ASP A 127 20.37 0.76 10.71
N PRO A 128 20.79 -0.46 10.35
CA PRO A 128 19.93 -1.63 10.45
C PRO A 128 19.56 -1.88 11.91
N ASP A 129 18.26 -1.92 12.18
CA ASP A 129 17.73 -2.26 13.50
C ASP A 129 17.82 -3.78 13.71
N MET A 130 18.84 -4.19 14.48
CA MET A 130 19.10 -5.59 14.81
C MET A 130 18.57 -5.97 16.21
N ASP A 131 18.02 -5.02 16.97
CA ASP A 131 17.60 -5.29 18.36
C ASP A 131 16.47 -6.32 18.39
N SER A 132 15.52 -6.20 17.46
CA SER A 132 14.44 -7.18 17.30
C SER A 132 14.96 -8.58 16.95
N TYR A 133 16.02 -8.68 16.16
CA TYR A 133 16.66 -9.95 15.81
C TYR A 133 17.36 -10.56 17.03
N PHE A 134 18.14 -9.76 17.77
CA PHE A 134 18.82 -10.22 18.98
C PHE A 134 17.83 -10.67 20.06
N GLN A 135 16.72 -9.95 20.27
CA GLN A 135 15.68 -10.36 21.21
C GLN A 135 15.06 -11.72 20.84
N ARG A 136 14.82 -11.96 19.55
CA ARG A 136 14.33 -13.27 19.07
C ARG A 136 15.37 -14.36 19.27
N LEU A 137 16.64 -14.07 19.02
CA LEU A 137 17.73 -15.02 19.19
C LEU A 137 17.90 -15.40 20.67
N GLU A 138 17.93 -14.41 21.55
CA GLU A 138 17.97 -14.55 23.01
C GLU A 138 16.80 -15.36 23.59
N LYS A 139 15.62 -15.29 22.97
CA LYS A 139 14.45 -16.06 23.39
C LYS A 139 14.52 -17.53 22.99
N ASN A 140 15.21 -17.86 21.90
CA ASN A 140 15.23 -19.20 21.31
C ASN A 140 16.51 -19.98 21.64
N THR A 141 17.39 -19.45 22.48
CA THR A 141 18.70 -20.04 22.75
C THR A 141 19.02 -19.95 24.25
N GLU A 142 19.43 -21.08 24.83
CA GLU A 142 19.76 -21.17 26.27
C GLU A 142 21.15 -20.59 26.59
N ASN A 143 22.07 -20.63 25.63
CA ASN A 143 23.45 -20.19 25.81
C ASN A 143 23.60 -18.66 25.67
N ARG A 144 23.36 -17.95 26.77
CA ARG A 144 23.38 -16.47 26.83
C ARG A 144 24.75 -15.85 26.53
N GLU A 145 25.84 -16.55 26.84
CA GLU A 145 27.20 -16.02 26.69
C GLU A 145 27.63 -15.98 25.21
N GLU A 146 27.35 -17.04 24.45
CA GLU A 146 27.60 -17.09 23.02
C GLU A 146 26.83 -16.01 22.25
N ILE A 147 25.58 -15.76 22.64
CA ILE A 147 24.75 -14.72 22.03
C ILE A 147 25.32 -13.33 22.29
N ARG A 148 25.83 -13.08 23.51
CA ARG A 148 26.47 -11.79 23.85
C ARG A 148 27.72 -11.58 22.99
N ASN A 149 28.60 -12.57 22.91
CA ASN A 149 29.81 -12.50 22.08
C ASN A 149 29.46 -12.27 20.60
N PHE A 150 28.44 -12.98 20.10
CA PHE A 150 27.97 -12.80 18.72
C PHE A 150 27.38 -11.41 18.48
N LYS A 151 26.61 -10.86 19.44
CA LYS A 151 26.06 -9.51 19.37
C LYS A 151 27.16 -8.46 19.30
N ASP A 152 28.19 -8.59 20.13
CA ASP A 152 29.32 -7.66 20.15
C ASP A 152 30.13 -7.74 18.85
N PHE A 153 30.41 -8.95 18.37
CA PHE A 153 31.06 -9.18 17.07
C PHE A 153 30.27 -8.54 15.92
N LEU A 154 28.97 -8.83 15.81
CA LEU A 154 28.13 -8.32 14.72
C LEU A 154 28.00 -6.79 14.78
N THR A 155 27.88 -6.23 15.99
CA THR A 155 27.80 -4.77 16.17
C THR A 155 29.08 -4.08 15.70
N ASN A 156 30.25 -4.65 16.02
CA ASN A 156 31.53 -4.12 15.56
C ASN A 156 31.69 -4.27 14.06
N TYR A 157 31.35 -5.44 13.50
CA TYR A 157 31.39 -5.70 12.07
C TYR A 157 30.52 -4.71 11.28
N LEU A 158 29.29 -4.45 11.74
CA LEU A 158 28.38 -3.51 11.08
C LEU A 158 28.91 -2.07 11.11
N ARG A 159 29.52 -1.66 12.23
CA ARG A 159 30.14 -0.33 12.38
C ARG A 159 31.34 -0.13 11.46
N GLU A 160 32.21 -1.14 11.37
CA GLU A 160 33.39 -1.09 10.51
C GLU A 160 33.01 -1.06 9.04
N ASN A 161 32.08 -1.91 8.62
CA ASN A 161 31.67 -2.03 7.22
C ASN A 161 30.62 -0.98 6.80
N ARG A 162 30.17 -0.12 7.72
CA ARG A 162 29.16 0.94 7.48
C ARG A 162 27.92 0.41 6.74
N VAL A 163 27.43 -0.75 7.16
CA VAL A 163 26.27 -1.38 6.53
C VAL A 163 25.03 -0.60 6.93
N MET A 164 24.36 -0.01 5.94
CA MET A 164 23.17 0.82 6.13
C MET A 164 21.95 0.16 5.48
N ASP A 165 20.81 0.24 6.15
CA ASP A 165 19.50 -0.10 5.59
C ASP A 165 18.93 1.11 4.84
N ARG A 166 18.24 0.88 3.72
CA ARG A 166 17.57 1.94 2.94
C ARG A 166 16.07 1.81 3.11
N LYS A 167 15.47 2.78 3.79
CA LYS A 167 14.03 2.87 3.99
C LYS A 167 13.46 3.93 3.04
N CYS A 168 12.43 3.55 2.30
CA CYS A 168 11.66 4.41 1.41
C CYS A 168 10.24 4.60 1.96
#